data_AF-A0A8S1QSQ9-F1
#
_entry.id   AF-A0A8S1QSQ9-F1
#
_cell.length_a   1.000
_cell.length_b   1.000
_cell.length_c   1.000
_cell.angle_alpha   90.00
_cell.angle_beta   90.00
_cell.angle_gamma   90.00
#
_symmetry.space_group_name_H-M   'P 1'
#
loop_
_entity.id
_entity.type
_entity.pdbx_description
1 polymer ?
#
loop_
_entity_poly.entity_id
_entity_poly.type
_entity_poly.pdbx_seq_one_letter_code
_entity_poly.pdbx_strand_id
1 'polypeptide(L)'
;MLKQDQEFQCFLVDNEYSNLVDQQETFKKIDKQTDSQFCNFLKNKILNDKNKLEQLLIRINDQWNKNQIVELKREEIFTLIILMFLKLIYRQKQFGGFYIINMENLKRAQNQLCYQKMLCIENYIMLYYQNQDNIKLLNSQKILKIEFQYKQDDDKCNQNKNIDITNTKNEDQMNSTVVDFANQNIGEEEILILIYPEALVSMIFIPPMQVYEAVLIKNIKKYSNYFGYEQSFRWRQLNNFINQFYNMLVIILHIGVIDTNSLVEVICNLRSKILIEKCLQNTNLIKIFQQDDGDVVYLEEISIQKLLFN
;
A
#
# COMPACT_ATOMS: atom_id res chain seq x y z
N MET A 1 14.93 2.24 28.35
CA MET A 1 15.53 2.17 27.01
C MET A 1 15.08 0.85 26.40
N LEU A 2 13.97 0.86 25.67
CA LEU A 2 13.35 -0.35 25.13
C LEU A 2 14.32 -0.97 24.11
N LYS A 3 14.51 -2.29 24.17
CA LYS A 3 15.09 -3.07 23.06
C LYS A 3 14.12 -2.97 21.89
N GLN A 4 14.13 -1.86 21.15
CA GLN A 4 13.18 -1.60 20.08
C GLN A 4 13.53 -2.45 18.86
N ASP A 5 12.58 -3.30 18.47
CA ASP A 5 12.23 -3.68 17.09
C ASP A 5 13.32 -4.22 16.15
N GLN A 6 14.44 -4.74 16.67
CA GLN A 6 15.39 -5.52 15.86
C GLN A 6 14.73 -6.73 15.18
N GLU A 7 13.61 -7.20 15.71
CA GLU A 7 12.87 -8.36 15.23
C GLU A 7 12.19 -8.17 13.86
N PHE A 8 12.10 -6.93 13.37
CA PHE A 8 11.47 -6.60 12.10
C PHE A 8 12.46 -6.24 11.00
N GLN A 9 13.76 -6.45 11.24
CA GLN A 9 14.80 -6.20 10.26
C GLN A 9 14.65 -7.13 9.06
N CYS A 10 14.83 -6.53 7.87
CA CYS A 10 14.91 -7.25 6.62
C CYS A 10 16.36 -7.44 6.17
N PHE A 11 16.61 -8.61 5.58
CA PHE A 11 17.89 -9.05 5.07
C PHE A 11 17.72 -9.62 3.66
N LEU A 12 18.79 -9.62 2.87
CA LEU A 12 18.81 -10.37 1.63
C LEU A 12 18.98 -11.86 1.93
N VAL A 13 18.33 -12.68 1.12
CA VAL A 13 18.60 -14.13 1.10
C VAL A 13 19.88 -14.36 0.31
N ASP A 14 20.79 -15.17 0.86
CA ASP A 14 22.00 -15.64 0.16
C ASP A 14 21.62 -16.63 -0.95
N ASN A 15 21.32 -16.10 -2.13
CA ASN A 15 21.04 -16.86 -3.35
C ASN A 15 21.80 -16.25 -4.53
N GLU A 16 22.13 -17.07 -5.54
CA GLU A 16 22.66 -16.58 -6.81
C GLU A 16 21.54 -15.85 -7.60
N TYR A 17 21.50 -14.52 -7.45
CA TYR A 17 20.45 -13.65 -8.02
C TYR A 17 20.28 -13.80 -9.54
N SER A 18 21.38 -14.03 -10.27
CA SER A 18 21.38 -14.17 -11.73
C SER A 18 20.54 -15.36 -12.21
N ASN A 19 20.57 -16.46 -11.47
CA ASN A 19 19.95 -17.71 -11.92
C ASN A 19 18.42 -17.67 -11.77
N LEU A 20 17.89 -16.86 -10.84
CA LEU A 20 16.44 -16.73 -10.62
C LEU A 20 15.75 -15.92 -11.72
N VAL A 21 16.46 -14.95 -12.28
CA VAL A 21 15.96 -14.16 -13.42
C VAL A 21 15.87 -15.02 -14.68
N ASP A 22 16.82 -15.94 -14.88
CA ASP A 22 16.88 -16.83 -16.05
C ASP A 22 15.92 -18.02 -16.01
N GLN A 23 15.30 -18.28 -14.85
CA GLN A 23 14.28 -19.30 -14.77
C GLN A 23 13.08 -18.86 -15.60
N GLN A 24 12.85 -19.57 -16.72
CA GLN A 24 11.81 -19.30 -17.71
C GLN A 24 10.39 -19.18 -17.13
N GLU A 25 10.17 -19.52 -15.86
CA GLU A 25 8.87 -19.44 -15.17
C GLU A 25 8.61 -18.11 -14.46
N THR A 26 9.67 -17.39 -14.09
CA THR A 26 9.59 -16.22 -13.21
C THR A 26 8.82 -15.07 -13.85
N PHE A 27 9.00 -14.86 -15.16
CA PHE A 27 8.42 -13.74 -15.90
C PHE A 27 7.61 -14.16 -17.14
N LYS A 28 7.09 -15.40 -17.22
CA LYS A 28 6.43 -15.98 -18.43
C LYS A 28 5.41 -15.10 -19.15
N LYS A 29 4.80 -14.16 -18.44
CA LYS A 29 3.74 -13.27 -18.96
C LYS A 29 4.25 -11.90 -19.40
N ILE A 30 5.49 -11.55 -19.04
CA ILE A 30 6.23 -10.44 -19.62
C ILE A 30 6.73 -10.93 -20.99
N ASP A 31 6.26 -10.29 -22.07
CA ASP A 31 6.40 -10.76 -23.45
C ASP A 31 7.81 -11.29 -23.81
N LYS A 32 7.86 -12.42 -24.54
CA LYS A 32 9.05 -13.25 -24.82
C LYS A 32 10.14 -12.50 -25.59
N GLN A 33 9.81 -11.45 -26.36
CA GLN A 33 10.81 -10.63 -27.07
C GLN A 33 11.41 -9.56 -26.16
N THR A 34 10.61 -8.96 -25.28
CA THR A 34 11.08 -8.06 -24.21
C THR A 34 11.89 -8.78 -23.14
N ASP A 35 11.76 -10.11 -23.03
CA ASP A 35 12.32 -10.92 -21.97
C ASP A 35 13.85 -10.81 -21.86
N SER A 36 14.60 -10.85 -22.98
CA SER A 36 16.07 -10.77 -22.93
C SER A 36 16.60 -9.41 -22.48
N GLN A 37 16.03 -8.31 -22.99
CA GLN A 37 16.43 -6.96 -22.62
C GLN A 37 16.02 -6.62 -21.19
N PHE A 38 14.80 -7.02 -20.80
CA PHE A 38 14.29 -6.84 -19.44
C PHE A 38 15.10 -7.64 -18.42
N CYS A 39 15.38 -8.92 -18.70
CA CYS A 39 16.23 -9.74 -17.85
C CYS A 39 17.65 -9.15 -17.72
N ASN A 40 18.24 -8.70 -18.83
CA ASN A 40 19.53 -8.01 -18.80
C ASN A 40 19.48 -6.71 -17.99
N PHE A 41 18.39 -5.95 -18.09
CA PHE A 41 18.17 -4.78 -17.25
C PHE A 41 18.14 -5.14 -15.76
N LEU A 42 17.34 -6.14 -15.37
CA LEU A 42 17.28 -6.60 -13.98
C LEU A 42 18.66 -7.03 -13.48
N LYS A 43 19.36 -7.90 -14.22
CA LYS A 43 20.68 -8.41 -13.82
C LYS A 43 21.73 -7.30 -13.72
N ASN A 44 21.78 -6.40 -14.70
CA ASN A 44 22.89 -5.45 -14.85
C ASN A 44 22.64 -4.11 -14.16
N LYS A 45 21.39 -3.75 -13.86
CA LYS A 45 21.04 -2.45 -13.24
C LYS A 45 20.43 -2.56 -11.85
N ILE A 46 19.67 -3.61 -11.59
CA ILE A 46 18.89 -3.75 -10.35
C ILE A 46 19.57 -4.71 -9.39
N LEU A 47 20.00 -5.88 -9.87
CA LEU A 47 20.50 -6.99 -9.05
C LEU A 47 22.03 -7.17 -9.12
N ASN A 48 22.74 -6.25 -9.77
CA ASN A 48 24.17 -6.40 -10.05
C ASN A 48 25.07 -6.20 -8.83
N ASP A 49 24.61 -5.43 -7.84
CA ASP A 49 25.42 -5.00 -6.70
C ASP A 49 24.73 -5.39 -5.39
N LYS A 50 25.09 -6.58 -4.88
CA LYS A 50 24.57 -7.10 -3.61
C LYS A 50 24.82 -6.13 -2.46
N ASN A 51 26.00 -5.53 -2.38
CA ASN A 51 26.35 -4.59 -1.30
C ASN A 51 25.41 -3.39 -1.33
N LYS A 52 25.13 -2.83 -2.52
CA LYS A 52 24.15 -1.73 -2.66
C LYS A 52 22.75 -2.14 -2.20
N LEU A 53 22.32 -3.36 -2.50
CA LEU A 53 21.01 -3.89 -2.06
C LEU A 53 20.95 -4.07 -0.54
N GLU A 54 22.02 -4.59 0.08
CA GLU A 54 22.12 -4.72 1.54
C GLU A 54 22.10 -3.34 2.22
N GLN A 55 22.88 -2.39 1.70
CA GLN A 55 22.90 -1.02 2.21
C GLN A 55 21.54 -0.32 2.07
N LEU A 56 20.76 -0.62 1.04
CA LEU A 56 19.39 -0.14 0.92
C LEU A 56 18.51 -0.66 2.07
N LEU A 57 18.53 -1.96 2.35
CA LEU A 57 17.75 -2.54 3.44
C LEU A 57 18.20 -2.04 4.81
N ILE A 58 19.51 -1.93 5.06
CA ILE A 58 20.07 -1.36 6.28
C ILE A 58 19.59 0.08 6.46
N ARG A 59 19.69 0.91 5.41
CA ARG A 59 19.22 2.31 5.44
C ARG A 59 17.73 2.41 5.76
N ILE A 60 16.90 1.55 5.19
CA ILE A 60 15.45 1.52 5.46
C ILE A 60 15.19 1.18 6.93
N ASN A 61 15.82 0.11 7.43
CA ASN A 61 15.70 -0.31 8.82
C ASN A 61 16.14 0.81 9.77
N ASP A 62 17.27 1.45 9.50
CA ASP A 62 17.81 2.55 10.31
C ASP A 62 16.88 3.77 10.30
N GLN A 63 16.36 4.15 9.13
CA GLN A 63 15.41 5.25 8.99
C GLN A 63 14.11 5.00 9.78
N TRP A 64 13.56 3.81 9.66
CA TRP A 64 12.34 3.42 10.36
C TRP A 64 12.55 3.35 11.88
N ASN A 65 13.62 2.68 12.34
CA ASN A 65 13.90 2.54 13.76
C ASN A 65 14.23 3.89 14.43
N LYS A 66 14.86 4.81 13.70
CA LYS A 66 15.26 6.10 14.24
C LYS A 66 14.10 7.09 14.34
N ASN A 67 13.33 7.22 13.26
CA ASN A 67 12.36 8.32 13.11
C ASN A 67 10.96 7.86 12.67
N GLN A 68 10.75 6.57 12.41
CA GLN A 68 9.52 6.01 11.83
C GLN A 68 9.12 6.71 10.51
N ILE A 69 10.13 7.17 9.77
CA ILE A 69 9.98 7.83 8.48
C ILE A 69 10.98 7.20 7.53
N VAL A 70 10.50 6.69 6.40
CA VAL A 70 11.31 6.11 5.32
C VAL A 70 11.08 6.92 4.05
N GLU A 71 12.16 7.28 3.38
CA GLU A 71 12.11 7.97 2.09
C GLU A 71 12.85 7.17 1.03
N LEU A 72 12.13 6.87 -0.05
CA LEU A 72 12.59 5.98 -1.13
C LEU A 72 12.46 6.66 -2.47
N LYS A 73 13.51 6.53 -3.28
CA LYS A 73 13.44 6.82 -4.72
C LYS A 73 12.61 5.73 -5.39
N ARG A 74 11.94 6.06 -6.49
CA ARG A 74 11.13 5.08 -7.24
C ARG A 74 11.94 3.89 -7.77
N GLU A 75 13.21 4.10 -8.11
CA GLU A 75 14.13 3.00 -8.46
C GLU A 75 14.38 2.05 -7.28
N GLU A 76 14.43 2.56 -6.06
CA GLU A 76 14.57 1.76 -4.86
C GLU A 76 13.27 1.00 -4.56
N ILE A 77 12.11 1.65 -4.73
CA ILE A 77 10.79 1.00 -4.61
C ILE A 77 10.66 -0.15 -5.61
N PHE A 78 11.01 0.11 -6.88
CA PHE A 78 11.03 -0.92 -7.92
C PHE A 78 11.99 -2.06 -7.56
N THR A 79 13.19 -1.72 -7.10
CA THR A 79 14.18 -2.71 -6.65
C THR A 79 13.61 -3.60 -5.55
N LEU A 80 13.01 -3.01 -4.51
CA LEU A 80 12.40 -3.75 -3.41
C LEU A 80 11.26 -4.66 -3.87
N ILE A 81 10.38 -4.17 -4.75
CA ILE A 81 9.29 -4.99 -5.32
C ILE A 81 9.85 -6.15 -6.15
N ILE A 82 10.92 -5.95 -6.93
CA ILE A 82 11.59 -7.05 -7.65
C ILE A 82 12.17 -8.06 -6.67
N LEU A 83 12.81 -7.61 -5.58
CA LEU A 83 13.32 -8.52 -4.56
C LEU A 83 12.19 -9.31 -3.87
N MET A 84 11.05 -8.67 -3.57
CA MET A 84 9.83 -9.33 -3.06
C MET A 84 9.31 -10.36 -4.07
N PHE A 85 9.25 -10.01 -5.35
CA PHE A 85 8.76 -10.86 -6.43
C PHE A 85 9.64 -12.12 -6.61
N LEU A 86 10.96 -11.94 -6.51
CA LEU A 86 11.96 -12.99 -6.64
C LEU A 86 12.23 -13.79 -5.35
N LYS A 87 11.53 -13.49 -4.26
CA LYS A 87 11.75 -14.13 -2.94
C LYS A 87 13.19 -13.93 -2.42
N LEU A 88 13.70 -12.71 -2.54
CA LEU A 88 15.06 -12.34 -2.16
C LEU A 88 15.15 -11.54 -0.86
N ILE A 89 14.01 -11.19 -0.25
CA ILE A 89 13.98 -10.53 1.05
C ILE A 89 13.52 -11.52 2.11
N TYR A 90 14.23 -11.56 3.22
CA TYR A 90 13.81 -12.25 4.42
C TYR A 90 13.55 -11.24 5.53
N ARG A 91 12.50 -11.48 6.32
CA ARG A 91 12.20 -10.71 7.54
C ARG A 91 12.19 -11.68 8.70
N GLN A 92 12.89 -11.31 9.78
CA GLN A 92 13.15 -12.20 10.91
C GLN A 92 11.86 -12.64 11.62
N LYS A 93 10.92 -11.71 11.86
CA LYS A 93 9.55 -12.04 12.26
C LYS A 93 8.56 -11.66 11.17
N GLN A 94 7.67 -12.59 10.86
CA GLN A 94 6.58 -12.41 9.92
C GLN A 94 5.26 -12.42 10.69
N PHE A 95 4.49 -11.34 10.56
CA PHE A 95 3.13 -11.22 11.10
C PHE A 95 2.22 -10.72 9.96
N GLY A 96 0.99 -11.24 9.85
CA GLY A 96 -0.02 -10.80 8.86
C GLY A 96 -0.11 -11.54 7.53
N GLY A 97 -1.20 -11.28 6.80
CA GLY A 97 -1.80 -12.06 5.69
C GLY A 97 -1.07 -12.15 4.31
N PHE A 98 -1.86 -12.46 3.26
CA PHE A 98 -1.55 -13.19 2.00
C PHE A 98 -0.23 -12.85 1.24
N TYR A 99 0.32 -11.64 1.39
CA TYR A 99 1.56 -11.17 0.76
C TYR A 99 2.73 -11.17 1.74
N ILE A 100 3.09 -12.35 2.27
CA ILE A 100 4.17 -12.53 3.24
C ILE A 100 5.53 -12.20 2.61
N ILE A 101 5.79 -10.90 2.37
CA ILE A 101 6.96 -10.19 1.81
C ILE A 101 7.43 -10.70 0.45
N ASN A 102 7.51 -12.01 0.29
CA ASN A 102 7.84 -12.70 -0.92
C ASN A 102 6.56 -13.22 -1.56
N MET A 103 6.27 -12.78 -2.77
CA MET A 103 5.02 -13.04 -3.51
C MET A 103 4.87 -14.51 -3.98
N GLU A 104 5.53 -15.45 -3.30
CA GLU A 104 5.61 -16.86 -3.65
C GLU A 104 4.27 -17.57 -3.56
N ASN A 105 3.50 -17.32 -2.50
CA ASN A 105 2.16 -17.88 -2.34
C ASN A 105 1.24 -17.41 -3.46
N LEU A 106 1.37 -16.14 -3.84
CA LEU A 106 0.60 -15.53 -4.92
C LEU A 106 0.95 -16.16 -6.28
N LYS A 107 2.24 -16.41 -6.55
CA LYS A 107 2.71 -17.07 -7.78
C LYS A 107 2.29 -18.54 -7.87
N ARG A 108 2.31 -19.27 -6.75
CA ARG A 108 1.98 -20.70 -6.70
C ARG A 108 0.48 -20.99 -6.72
N ALA A 109 -0.34 -20.05 -6.24
CA ALA A 109 -1.77 -20.25 -6.14
C ALA A 109 -2.40 -20.39 -7.54
N GLN A 110 -3.09 -21.52 -7.76
CA GLN A 110 -3.73 -21.85 -9.03
C GLN A 110 -5.19 -21.37 -9.13
N ASN A 111 -5.54 -20.29 -8.43
CA ASN A 111 -6.90 -19.74 -8.48
C ASN A 111 -6.97 -18.44 -9.30
N GLN A 112 -8.15 -18.19 -9.85
CA GLN A 112 -8.39 -17.03 -10.72
C GLN A 112 -8.12 -15.70 -10.00
N LEU A 113 -8.45 -15.59 -8.72
CA LEU A 113 -8.23 -14.38 -7.94
C LEU A 113 -6.73 -14.03 -7.84
N CYS A 114 -5.89 -14.99 -7.47
CA CYS A 114 -4.44 -14.81 -7.40
C CYS A 114 -3.85 -14.47 -8.76
N TYR A 115 -4.38 -15.07 -9.83
CA TYR A 115 -3.99 -14.70 -11.19
C TYR A 115 -4.29 -13.22 -11.50
N GLN A 116 -5.47 -12.71 -11.13
CA GLN A 116 -5.82 -11.29 -11.34
C GLN A 116 -4.93 -10.34 -10.52
N LYS A 117 -4.61 -10.72 -9.28
CA LYS A 117 -3.68 -9.97 -8.41
C LYS A 117 -2.27 -9.92 -9.02
N MET A 118 -1.77 -11.04 -9.53
CA MET A 118 -0.47 -11.10 -10.21
C MET A 118 -0.39 -10.14 -11.40
N LEU A 119 -1.46 -10.01 -12.20
CA LEU A 119 -1.51 -9.08 -13.32
C LEU A 119 -1.31 -7.62 -12.89
N CYS A 120 -1.75 -7.24 -11.69
CA CYS A 120 -1.52 -5.89 -11.17
C CYS A 120 -0.03 -5.61 -10.93
N ILE A 121 0.67 -6.58 -10.31
CA ILE A 121 2.11 -6.50 -10.02
C ILE A 121 2.93 -6.52 -11.32
N GLU A 122 2.60 -7.42 -12.23
CA GLU A 122 3.26 -7.53 -13.54
C GLU A 122 3.06 -6.24 -14.34
N ASN A 123 1.87 -5.63 -14.32
CA ASN A 123 1.62 -4.35 -15.00
C ASN A 123 2.49 -3.23 -14.42
N TYR A 124 2.68 -3.17 -13.10
CA TYR A 124 3.62 -2.22 -12.49
C TYR A 124 5.05 -2.42 -12.96
N ILE A 125 5.53 -3.67 -12.95
CA ILE A 125 6.88 -4.00 -13.37
C ILE A 125 7.12 -3.55 -14.82
N MET A 126 6.16 -3.85 -15.70
CA MET A 126 6.23 -3.51 -17.12
C MET A 126 6.17 -2.01 -17.37
N LEU A 127 5.21 -1.31 -16.78
CA LEU A 127 5.10 0.13 -16.92
C LEU A 127 6.35 0.82 -16.40
N TYR A 128 6.85 0.43 -15.22
CA TYR A 128 8.08 0.99 -14.68
C TYR A 128 9.25 0.83 -15.65
N TYR A 129 9.48 -0.39 -16.13
CA TYR A 129 10.57 -0.69 -17.06
C TYR A 129 10.48 0.14 -18.34
N GLN A 130 9.29 0.20 -18.95
CA GLN A 130 9.05 0.94 -20.20
C GLN A 130 9.25 2.46 -20.05
N ASN A 131 9.18 3.00 -18.84
CA ASN A 131 9.20 4.44 -18.58
C ASN A 131 10.29 4.85 -17.58
N GLN A 132 11.30 4.00 -17.38
CA GLN A 132 12.33 4.17 -16.35
C GLN A 132 13.01 5.55 -16.36
N ASP A 133 13.23 6.14 -17.53
CA ASP A 133 13.92 7.44 -17.67
C ASP A 133 13.05 8.58 -17.16
N ASN A 134 11.74 8.55 -17.45
CA ASN A 134 10.77 9.52 -16.95
C ASN A 134 10.55 9.38 -15.45
N ILE A 135 10.56 8.14 -14.94
CA ILE A 135 10.27 7.84 -13.53
C ILE A 135 11.40 8.28 -12.61
N LYS A 136 12.65 8.19 -13.06
CA LYS A 136 13.83 8.62 -12.29
C LYS A 136 13.83 10.11 -11.93
N LEU A 137 13.12 10.92 -12.71
CA LEU A 137 12.98 12.37 -12.49
C LEU A 137 11.85 12.73 -11.51
N LEU A 138 11.03 11.76 -11.10
CA LEU A 138 9.90 12.00 -10.21
C LEU A 138 10.32 12.05 -8.74
N ASN A 139 9.48 12.69 -7.93
CA ASN A 139 9.67 12.82 -6.49
C ASN A 139 9.76 11.46 -5.78
N SER A 140 10.49 11.45 -4.67
CA SER A 140 10.56 10.33 -3.73
C SER A 140 9.20 10.05 -3.08
N GLN A 141 8.97 8.78 -2.78
CA GLN A 141 7.90 8.34 -1.89
C GLN A 141 8.35 8.53 -0.45
N LYS A 142 7.42 9.00 0.39
CA LYS A 142 7.65 9.14 1.82
C LYS A 142 6.64 8.34 2.60
N ILE A 143 7.11 7.44 3.45
CA ILE A 143 6.30 6.58 4.30
C ILE A 143 6.57 7.00 5.74
N LEU A 144 5.52 7.27 6.52
CA LEU A 144 5.66 7.71 7.89
C LEU A 144 4.59 7.11 8.78
N LYS A 145 4.98 6.73 10.00
CA LYS A 145 4.06 6.38 11.07
C LYS A 145 3.40 7.65 11.62
N ILE A 146 2.14 7.53 11.99
CA ILE A 146 1.35 8.53 12.67
C ILE A 146 0.82 7.87 13.94
N GLU A 147 0.93 8.56 15.07
CA GLU A 147 0.35 8.13 16.34
C GLU A 147 -0.74 9.13 16.75
N PHE A 148 -1.88 8.61 17.14
CA PHE A 148 -3.02 9.38 17.62
C PHE A 148 -3.06 9.35 19.14
N GLN A 149 -3.19 10.53 19.75
CA GLN A 149 -3.48 10.64 21.18
C GLN A 149 -4.88 11.21 21.34
N TYR A 150 -5.81 10.37 21.79
CA TYR A 150 -7.10 10.84 22.27
C TYR A 150 -6.87 11.68 23.51
N LYS A 151 -7.29 12.95 23.51
CA LYS A 151 -7.48 13.69 24.77
C LYS A 151 -8.97 13.92 24.93
N GLN A 152 -9.50 13.48 26.06
CA GLN A 152 -10.92 13.61 26.43
C GLN A 152 -11.40 15.07 26.44
N ASP A 153 -10.49 16.02 26.60
CA ASP A 153 -10.79 17.46 26.69
C ASP A 153 -10.61 18.23 25.39
N ASP A 154 -10.53 17.54 24.24
CA ASP A 154 -10.55 18.25 22.96
C ASP A 154 -11.93 18.82 22.69
N ASP A 155 -12.02 20.12 22.95
CA ASP A 155 -13.14 20.97 22.59
C ASP A 155 -13.66 20.63 21.19
N LYS A 156 -15.00 20.53 21.12
CA LYS A 156 -15.80 20.34 19.90
C LYS A 156 -15.14 21.06 18.73
N CYS A 157 -14.63 20.29 17.77
CA CYS A 157 -14.09 20.83 16.54
C CYS A 157 -15.20 21.62 15.82
N ASN A 158 -15.17 22.96 15.97
CA ASN A 158 -16.13 23.90 15.39
C ASN A 158 -15.95 24.09 13.87
N GLN A 159 -15.20 23.20 13.21
CA GLN A 159 -15.04 23.24 11.76
C GLN A 159 -16.32 22.70 11.11
N ASN A 160 -16.87 23.45 10.16
CA ASN A 160 -17.97 22.99 9.32
C ASN A 160 -17.51 21.74 8.55
N LYS A 161 -18.12 20.60 8.86
CA LYS A 161 -17.84 19.32 8.22
C LYS A 161 -18.76 19.18 7.01
N ASN A 162 -18.22 19.40 5.82
CA ASN A 162 -18.92 19.02 4.58
C ASN A 162 -18.71 17.53 4.34
N ILE A 163 -19.80 16.77 4.34
CA ILE A 163 -19.83 15.36 3.97
C ILE A 163 -20.53 15.28 2.61
N ASP A 164 -19.79 14.89 1.59
CA ASP A 164 -20.36 14.59 0.28
C ASP A 164 -20.46 13.07 0.13
N ILE A 165 -21.67 12.57 -0.13
CA ILE A 165 -21.89 11.17 -0.51
C ILE A 165 -21.81 11.10 -2.04
N THR A 166 -20.99 10.18 -2.55
CA THR A 166 -20.74 10.02 -4.00
C THR A 166 -20.78 8.56 -4.41
N ASN A 167 -21.19 8.29 -5.65
CA ASN A 167 -21.17 6.95 -6.25
C ASN A 167 -19.81 6.59 -6.90
N THR A 168 -18.74 7.31 -6.56
CA THR A 168 -17.38 7.03 -7.03
C THR A 168 -16.62 6.26 -5.97
N LYS A 169 -15.60 5.51 -6.36
CA LYS A 169 -14.73 4.80 -5.41
C LYS A 169 -13.75 5.74 -4.72
N ASN A 170 -13.20 5.29 -3.61
CA ASN A 170 -12.20 6.01 -2.81
C ASN A 170 -10.97 6.46 -3.62
N GLU A 171 -10.40 5.54 -4.39
CA GLU A 171 -9.23 5.79 -5.23
C GLU A 171 -9.49 6.63 -6.48
N ASP A 172 -10.76 6.89 -6.82
CA ASP A 172 -11.15 7.70 -7.97
C ASP A 172 -11.40 9.17 -7.57
N GLN A 173 -11.39 9.47 -6.27
CA GLN A 173 -11.54 10.84 -5.77
C GLN A 173 -10.24 11.62 -5.89
N MET A 174 -10.19 12.50 -6.89
CA MET A 174 -9.07 13.41 -7.07
C MET A 174 -8.93 14.37 -5.89
N ASN A 175 -7.69 14.82 -5.64
CA ASN A 175 -7.37 15.78 -4.58
C ASN A 175 -7.84 15.35 -3.19
N SER A 176 -7.91 14.04 -2.95
CA SER A 176 -8.24 13.47 -1.65
C SER A 176 -7.16 12.47 -1.24
N THR A 177 -7.00 12.27 0.06
CA THR A 177 -6.15 11.17 0.56
C THR A 177 -6.96 9.89 0.48
N VAL A 178 -6.43 8.88 -0.20
CA VAL A 178 -7.04 7.56 -0.29
C VAL A 178 -6.91 6.90 1.08
N VAL A 179 -8.01 6.43 1.66
CA VAL A 179 -7.98 5.76 2.98
C VAL A 179 -8.03 4.24 2.80
N ASP A 180 -7.04 3.52 3.31
CA ASP A 180 -6.99 2.06 3.32
C ASP A 180 -7.40 1.55 4.70
N PHE A 181 -8.45 0.73 4.76
CA PHE A 181 -9.00 0.18 5.99
C PHE A 181 -8.36 -1.18 6.26
N ALA A 182 -7.07 -1.14 6.60
CA ALA A 182 -6.31 -2.34 6.88
C ALA A 182 -6.71 -2.98 8.21
N ASN A 183 -6.31 -4.24 8.37
CA ASN A 183 -6.16 -4.83 9.69
C ASN A 183 -4.89 -4.29 10.37
N GLN A 184 -4.48 -4.88 11.50
CA GLN A 184 -3.20 -4.57 12.16
C GLN A 184 -1.98 -4.72 11.23
N ASN A 185 -2.08 -5.53 10.18
CA ASN A 185 -1.01 -5.70 9.19
C ASN A 185 -1.40 -5.02 7.87
N ILE A 186 -0.53 -4.13 7.38
CA ILE A 186 -0.68 -3.54 6.04
C ILE A 186 -0.60 -4.66 5.00
N GLY A 187 -1.47 -4.62 3.99
CA GLY A 187 -1.50 -5.64 2.93
C GLY A 187 -2.64 -6.66 3.03
N GLU A 188 -3.48 -6.60 4.07
CA GLU A 188 -4.67 -7.46 4.18
C GLU A 188 -5.85 -6.96 3.34
N GLU A 189 -6.02 -5.63 3.17
CA GLU A 189 -6.93 -5.07 2.17
C GLU A 189 -6.20 -4.98 0.82
N GLU A 190 -6.53 -5.91 -0.08
CA GLU A 190 -5.62 -6.26 -1.17
C GLU A 190 -5.74 -5.29 -2.36
N ILE A 191 -6.94 -4.75 -2.62
CA ILE A 191 -7.23 -4.06 -3.88
C ILE A 191 -6.46 -2.73 -3.99
N LEU A 192 -6.51 -1.88 -2.97
CA LEU A 192 -5.84 -0.57 -3.00
C LEU A 192 -4.32 -0.74 -3.14
N ILE A 193 -3.73 -1.65 -2.38
CA ILE A 193 -2.30 -1.93 -2.45
C ILE A 193 -1.89 -2.53 -3.82
N LEU A 194 -2.76 -3.30 -4.47
CA LEU A 194 -2.50 -3.85 -5.82
C LEU A 194 -2.56 -2.79 -6.92
N ILE A 195 -3.48 -1.84 -6.85
CA ILE A 195 -3.55 -0.75 -7.84
C ILE A 195 -2.51 0.35 -7.57
N TYR A 196 -2.04 0.46 -6.32
CA TYR A 196 -0.93 1.32 -5.87
C TYR A 196 0.27 0.48 -5.38
N PRO A 197 0.92 -0.33 -6.23
CA PRO A 197 1.92 -1.31 -5.81
C PRO A 197 3.16 -0.71 -5.15
N GLU A 198 3.43 0.59 -5.32
CA GLU A 198 4.46 1.30 -4.55
C GLU A 198 4.19 1.25 -3.03
N ALA A 199 2.95 1.03 -2.59
CA ALA A 199 2.60 0.85 -1.17
C ALA A 199 3.08 -0.50 -0.60
N LEU A 200 3.31 -1.53 -1.44
CA LEU A 200 3.74 -2.87 -0.99
C LEU A 200 5.04 -2.85 -0.20
N VAL A 201 5.95 -1.92 -0.50
CA VAL A 201 7.26 -1.85 0.18
C VAL A 201 7.13 -1.51 1.66
N SER A 202 5.99 -0.94 2.09
CA SER A 202 5.72 -0.70 3.51
C SER A 202 5.69 -2.02 4.32
N MET A 203 5.26 -3.13 3.70
CA MET A 203 5.19 -4.44 4.35
C MET A 203 6.57 -5.00 4.75
N ILE A 204 7.65 -4.46 4.17
CA ILE A 204 9.02 -4.88 4.45
C ILE A 204 9.41 -4.48 5.88
N PHE A 205 9.15 -3.24 6.28
CA PHE A 205 9.72 -2.66 7.50
C PHE A 205 8.68 -2.24 8.54
N ILE A 206 7.39 -2.12 8.18
CA ILE A 206 6.35 -1.70 9.13
C ILE A 206 5.90 -2.90 9.98
N PRO A 207 6.03 -2.84 11.32
CA PRO A 207 5.49 -3.85 12.23
C PRO A 207 3.95 -3.80 12.27
N PRO A 208 3.28 -4.80 12.86
CA PRO A 208 1.84 -4.71 13.12
C PRO A 208 1.50 -3.41 13.84
N MET A 209 0.60 -2.64 13.24
CA MET A 209 0.15 -1.36 13.76
C MET A 209 -0.69 -1.58 15.02
N GLN A 210 -0.61 -0.64 15.96
CA GLN A 210 -1.50 -0.55 17.12
C GLN A 210 -2.77 0.25 16.78
N VAL A 211 -3.84 0.10 17.57
CA VAL A 211 -5.15 0.75 17.33
C VAL A 211 -5.11 2.29 17.27
N TYR A 212 -4.06 2.90 17.81
CA TYR A 212 -3.81 4.35 17.81
C TYR A 212 -2.74 4.75 16.79
N GLU A 213 -2.41 3.87 15.85
CA GLU A 213 -1.40 4.11 14.82
C GLU A 213 -2.03 4.15 13.44
N ALA A 214 -1.41 4.92 12.56
CA ALA A 214 -1.66 4.90 11.12
C ALA A 214 -0.34 5.03 10.37
N VAL A 215 -0.41 4.76 9.06
CA VAL A 215 0.71 4.97 8.15
C VAL A 215 0.26 5.85 7.00
N LEU A 216 1.00 6.94 6.77
CA LEU A 216 0.80 7.79 5.61
C LEU A 216 1.88 7.52 4.58
N ILE A 217 1.45 7.14 3.39
CA ILE A 217 2.28 6.86 2.22
C ILE A 217 2.03 7.98 1.22
N LYS A 218 3.03 8.85 1.03
CA LYS A 218 2.94 10.01 0.14
C LYS A 218 3.56 9.73 -1.23
N ASN A 219 3.03 10.40 -2.25
CA ASN A 219 3.54 10.42 -3.63
C ASN A 219 3.52 9.06 -4.34
N ILE A 220 2.47 8.26 -4.14
CA ILE A 220 2.28 7.00 -4.86
C ILE A 220 1.58 7.20 -6.20
N LYS A 221 1.81 6.28 -7.13
CA LYS A 221 1.14 6.26 -8.44
C LYS A 221 0.21 5.06 -8.58
N LYS A 222 -0.89 5.26 -9.30
CA LYS A 222 -1.81 4.19 -9.73
C LYS A 222 -1.23 3.49 -10.96
N TYR A 223 -1.14 2.17 -10.93
CA TYR A 223 -0.57 1.36 -12.01
C TYR A 223 -1.55 0.36 -12.61
N SER A 224 -2.71 0.14 -12.00
CA SER A 224 -3.74 -0.74 -12.54
C SER A 224 -5.12 -0.14 -12.28
N ASN A 225 -6.07 -0.51 -13.14
CA ASN A 225 -7.49 -0.37 -12.86
C ASN A 225 -8.06 -1.74 -12.49
N TYR A 226 -9.31 -1.77 -12.05
CA TYR A 226 -9.99 -3.02 -11.75
C TYR A 226 -11.52 -2.88 -11.85
N PHE A 227 -12.19 -4.01 -11.82
CA PHE A 227 -13.63 -4.14 -11.63
C PHE A 227 -13.92 -5.29 -10.67
N GLY A 228 -15.12 -5.31 -10.10
CA GLY A 228 -15.51 -6.25 -9.06
C GLY A 228 -14.81 -6.01 -7.71
N TYR A 229 -15.21 -6.79 -6.72
CA TYR A 229 -14.71 -6.79 -5.34
C TYR A 229 -14.59 -8.23 -4.84
N GLU A 230 -13.69 -8.49 -3.90
CA GLU A 230 -13.40 -9.84 -3.37
C GLU A 230 -13.24 -10.91 -4.47
N GLN A 231 -14.10 -11.93 -4.49
CA GLN A 231 -14.05 -13.06 -5.43
C GLN A 231 -14.32 -12.64 -6.88
N SER A 232 -15.04 -11.53 -7.06
CA SER A 232 -15.33 -10.95 -8.38
C SER A 232 -14.24 -10.00 -8.87
N PHE A 233 -13.17 -9.76 -8.09
CA PHE A 233 -12.07 -8.89 -8.48
C PHE A 233 -11.45 -9.33 -9.81
N ARG A 234 -11.30 -8.37 -10.72
CA ARG A 234 -10.64 -8.55 -12.01
C ARG A 234 -9.78 -7.34 -12.31
N TRP A 235 -8.54 -7.61 -12.68
CA TRP A 235 -7.59 -6.61 -13.13
C TRP A 235 -8.03 -6.03 -14.47
N ARG A 236 -7.79 -4.72 -14.62
CA ARG A 236 -7.92 -4.00 -15.87
C ARG A 236 -6.64 -3.23 -16.14
N GLN A 237 -6.07 -3.46 -17.32
CA GLN A 237 -4.82 -2.82 -17.74
C GLN A 237 -4.93 -1.29 -17.72
N LEU A 238 -3.86 -0.66 -17.26
CA LEU A 238 -3.57 0.75 -17.47
C LEU A 238 -2.37 0.83 -18.41
N ASN A 239 -2.55 1.40 -19.60
CA ASN A 239 -1.54 1.33 -20.66
C ASN A 239 -0.49 2.45 -20.57
N ASN A 240 -0.81 3.55 -19.89
CA ASN A 240 0.03 4.73 -19.83
C ASN A 240 0.19 5.22 -18.39
N PHE A 241 1.31 5.90 -18.12
CA PHE A 241 1.45 6.63 -16.87
C PHE A 241 0.41 7.73 -16.76
N ILE A 242 -0.40 7.65 -15.71
CA ILE A 242 -1.15 8.80 -15.26
C ILE A 242 -0.15 9.67 -14.48
N ASN A 243 0.07 10.91 -14.93
CA ASN A 243 0.92 11.88 -14.23
C ASN A 243 0.18 12.49 -13.03
N GLN A 244 -0.31 11.62 -12.17
CA GLN A 244 -1.00 11.98 -10.94
C GLN A 244 -0.36 11.22 -9.78
N PHE A 245 -0.20 11.93 -8.68
CA PHE A 245 0.30 11.38 -7.43
C PHE A 245 -0.83 11.36 -6.41
N TYR A 246 -0.80 10.35 -5.57
CA TYR A 246 -1.76 10.11 -4.53
C TYR A 246 -1.06 10.04 -3.19
N ASN A 247 -1.82 10.32 -2.14
CA ASN A 247 -1.44 9.98 -0.78
C ASN A 247 -2.40 8.89 -0.31
N MET A 248 -1.86 7.91 0.40
CA MET A 248 -2.64 6.84 1.02
C MET A 248 -2.45 6.89 2.54
N LEU A 249 -3.55 6.93 3.28
CA LEU A 249 -3.57 6.81 4.73
C LEU A 249 -4.10 5.43 5.09
N VAL A 250 -3.24 4.59 5.64
CA VAL A 250 -3.57 3.26 6.12
C VAL A 250 -3.92 3.35 7.60
N ILE A 251 -5.13 2.93 7.97
CA ILE A 251 -5.62 2.93 9.35
C ILE A 251 -6.12 1.53 9.71
N ILE A 252 -6.04 1.17 11.00
CA ILE A 252 -6.62 -0.08 11.47
C ILE A 252 -8.12 0.09 11.63
N LEU A 253 -8.89 -0.77 10.95
CA LEU A 253 -10.30 -0.94 11.24
C LEU A 253 -10.49 -2.09 12.24
N HIS A 254 -10.69 -1.77 13.52
CA HIS A 254 -11.04 -2.78 14.50
C HIS A 254 -12.54 -3.08 14.39
N ILE A 255 -12.93 -4.08 13.59
CA ILE A 255 -14.32 -4.56 13.49
C ILE A 255 -14.64 -5.36 14.76
N GLY A 256 -14.76 -4.66 15.88
CA GLY A 256 -15.23 -5.19 17.16
C GLY A 256 -16.14 -4.14 17.77
N VAL A 257 -17.44 -4.22 17.47
CA VAL A 257 -18.52 -3.40 18.05
C VAL A 257 -18.12 -1.93 18.25
N ILE A 258 -17.77 -1.27 17.15
CA ILE A 258 -17.70 0.18 17.13
C ILE A 258 -19.13 0.64 16.84
N ASP A 259 -19.84 1.12 17.87
CA ASP A 259 -21.07 1.88 17.63
C ASP A 259 -20.75 2.98 16.61
N THR A 260 -21.64 3.18 15.64
CA THR A 260 -21.49 4.15 14.53
C THR A 260 -20.97 5.52 14.97
N ASN A 261 -21.32 5.96 16.18
CA ASN A 261 -20.80 7.18 16.81
C ASN A 261 -19.28 7.18 16.99
N SER A 262 -18.68 6.05 17.36
CA SER A 262 -17.24 5.89 17.58
C SER A 262 -16.45 5.84 16.26
N LEU A 263 -17.03 5.35 15.16
CA LEU A 263 -16.39 5.40 13.83
C LEU A 263 -16.37 6.84 13.30
N VAL A 264 -17.50 7.55 13.45
CA VAL A 264 -17.59 8.98 13.18
C VAL A 264 -16.63 9.76 14.08
N GLU A 265 -16.48 9.38 15.35
CA GLU A 265 -15.53 10.00 16.28
C GLU A 265 -14.08 9.74 15.86
N VAL A 266 -13.71 8.53 15.43
CA VAL A 266 -12.37 8.23 14.88
C VAL A 266 -12.10 9.04 13.62
N ILE A 267 -13.03 9.06 12.66
CA ILE A 267 -12.90 9.86 11.42
C ILE A 267 -12.84 11.37 11.74
N CYS A 268 -13.61 11.83 12.73
CA CYS A 268 -13.60 13.21 13.18
C CYS A 268 -12.30 13.56 13.94
N ASN A 269 -11.76 12.64 14.73
CA ASN A 269 -10.54 12.79 15.52
C ASN A 269 -9.27 12.71 14.68
N LEU A 270 -9.30 11.91 13.60
CA LEU A 270 -8.30 11.96 12.53
C LEU A 270 -8.22 13.37 11.89
N ARG A 271 -9.32 14.16 11.92
CA ARG A 271 -9.32 15.57 11.49
C ARG A 271 -8.95 16.55 12.61
N SER A 272 -9.43 16.37 13.84
CA SER A 272 -9.31 17.38 14.91
C SER A 272 -7.95 17.44 15.61
N LYS A 273 -7.09 16.41 15.49
CA LYS A 273 -5.73 16.50 16.04
C LYS A 273 -4.64 16.13 15.05
N ILE A 274 -3.86 17.14 14.70
CA ILE A 274 -2.47 17.07 14.21
C ILE A 274 -2.30 16.58 12.76
N LEU A 275 -3.31 16.00 12.12
CA LEU A 275 -3.15 15.49 10.74
C LEU A 275 -3.41 16.49 9.61
N ILE A 276 -4.12 17.60 9.85
CA ILE A 276 -4.57 18.48 8.77
C ILE A 276 -3.61 19.63 8.47
N GLU A 277 -3.02 20.29 9.47
CA GLU A 277 -2.15 21.45 9.22
C GLU A 277 -0.83 21.09 8.50
N LYS A 278 -0.35 19.85 8.64
CA LYS A 278 0.90 19.38 7.99
C LYS A 278 0.69 18.45 6.78
N CYS A 279 -0.48 17.83 6.61
CA CYS A 279 -0.73 16.94 5.46
C CYS A 279 -1.74 17.50 4.45
N LEU A 280 -2.56 18.49 4.81
CA LEU A 280 -3.60 19.07 3.94
C LEU A 280 -3.35 20.53 3.56
N GLN A 281 -2.10 20.96 3.42
CA GLN A 281 -1.80 22.28 2.84
C GLN A 281 -2.37 22.49 1.42
N ASN A 282 -3.02 21.49 0.80
CA ASN A 282 -3.63 21.62 -0.53
C ASN A 282 -5.03 20.99 -0.72
N THR A 283 -5.72 20.39 0.26
CA THR A 283 -7.00 19.71 -0.04
C THR A 283 -8.04 19.75 1.11
N ASN A 284 -9.28 20.14 0.77
CA ASN A 284 -10.36 20.52 1.71
C ASN A 284 -11.48 19.47 1.91
N LEU A 285 -11.36 18.23 1.43
CA LEU A 285 -12.49 17.28 1.40
C LEU A 285 -12.13 15.89 1.91
N ILE A 286 -13.03 15.31 2.72
CA ILE A 286 -13.10 13.88 3.06
C ILE A 286 -14.54 13.46 2.78
N LYS A 287 -14.73 12.41 1.98
CA LYS A 287 -16.03 11.88 1.57
C LYS A 287 -16.20 10.47 2.13
N ILE A 288 -17.39 10.14 2.61
CA ILE A 288 -17.71 8.83 3.21
C ILE A 288 -18.62 8.07 2.23
N PHE A 289 -18.37 6.78 2.06
CA PHE A 289 -19.00 5.92 1.05
C PHE A 289 -20.18 5.13 1.62
N GLN A 290 -21.19 4.90 0.77
CA GLN A 290 -22.16 3.82 0.90
C GLN A 290 -22.11 3.05 -0.44
N GLN A 291 -22.07 1.72 -0.39
CA GLN A 291 -22.08 0.88 -1.58
C GLN A 291 -23.27 -0.09 -1.47
N ASP A 292 -24.28 0.11 -2.31
CA ASP A 292 -25.39 -0.83 -2.49
C ASP A 292 -25.06 -1.74 -3.68
N ASP A 293 -24.95 -3.05 -3.46
CA ASP A 293 -25.08 -4.06 -4.52
C ASP A 293 -25.48 -5.43 -3.92
N GLY A 294 -26.79 -5.71 -3.93
CA GLY A 294 -27.42 -7.02 -4.16
C GLY A 294 -27.03 -8.25 -3.31
N ASP A 295 -27.90 -8.56 -2.33
CA ASP A 295 -28.26 -9.88 -1.78
C ASP A 295 -27.16 -10.88 -1.38
N VAL A 296 -26.60 -10.74 -0.16
CA VAL A 296 -26.49 -11.82 0.85
C VAL A 296 -26.49 -11.18 2.27
N VAL A 297 -27.54 -11.43 3.04
CA VAL A 297 -27.71 -10.96 4.42
C VAL A 297 -26.85 -11.76 5.40
N TYR A 298 -25.90 -11.10 6.09
CA TYR A 298 -25.51 -11.45 7.46
C TYR A 298 -25.14 -10.19 8.27
N LEU A 299 -25.89 -9.98 9.35
CA LEU A 299 -25.79 -9.00 10.44
C LEU A 299 -26.03 -7.52 10.08
N GLU A 300 -27.31 -7.14 10.16
CA GLU A 300 -27.88 -5.79 10.35
C GLU A 300 -26.96 -4.62 9.99
N GLU A 301 -26.91 -4.31 8.69
CA GLU A 301 -26.76 -2.95 8.20
C GLU A 301 -27.87 -2.07 8.80
N ILE A 302 -27.57 -1.45 9.95
CA ILE A 302 -28.38 -0.36 10.47
C ILE A 302 -28.24 0.81 9.49
N SER A 303 -29.35 1.07 8.81
CA SER A 303 -29.53 2.13 7.84
C SER A 303 -29.01 3.48 8.33
N ILE A 304 -28.03 4.04 7.61
CA ILE A 304 -27.55 5.43 7.72
C ILE A 304 -28.68 6.45 7.42
N GLN A 305 -29.87 6.02 7.00
CA GLN A 305 -31.02 6.89 6.69
C GLN A 305 -31.89 7.32 7.89
N LYS A 306 -31.75 6.75 9.09
CA LYS A 306 -32.64 7.09 10.23
C LYS A 306 -32.10 8.07 11.27
N LEU A 307 -30.83 8.49 11.19
CA LEU A 307 -30.21 9.37 12.19
C LEU A 307 -29.93 10.81 11.70
N LEU A 308 -30.34 11.16 10.48
CA LEU A 308 -30.21 12.51 9.93
C LEU A 308 -31.52 13.33 9.90
N PHE A 309 -32.59 12.81 10.48
CA PHE A 309 -33.81 13.57 10.78
C PHE A 309 -34.25 13.30 12.23
N ASN A 310 -33.59 13.99 13.16
CA ASN A 310 -34.21 14.65 14.31
C ASN A 310 -33.25 15.71 14.87
#